data_AF-A0AAD6C9N6-F1
#
_entry.id   AF-A0AAD6C9N6-F1
#
_cell.length_a   1.000
_cell.length_b   1.000
_cell.length_c   1.000
_cell.angle_alpha   90.00
_cell.angle_beta   90.00
_cell.angle_gamma   90.00
#
_symmetry.space_group_name_H-M   'P 1'
#
loop_
_entity.id
_entity.type
_entity.pdbx_description
1 polymer ?
#
loop_
_entity_poly.entity_id
_entity_poly.type
_entity_poly.pdbx_seq_one_letter_code
_entity_poly.pdbx_strand_id
1 'polypeptide(L)'
;MPGFGVQIQGQPAEPTVATKHPDRLLLSYLTQDGVRVQRTVSIEANGSVKQTTVLSTSDSSTRSVPVQLSFGMSLNRASYGQLTEGGPIPLPESLNLFRVAKDGSSFTMHNPNLQANAEGILMADSADFEGMTFHDDWQTFRDEPVQCLGTACVRLTPGVPVTITLSLRLYSNLSSGTHLGCEQPLDPTWNLQDPVAFNIIHGNLQYVLGNCTIPISESSTCVITDHVALPLGWNRDN
;
A
#
# COMPACT_ATOMS: atom_id res chain seq x y z
N MET A 1 1.97 -12.85 9.24
CA MET A 1 1.79 -11.48 9.78
C MET A 1 0.85 -10.74 8.84
N PRO A 2 -0.16 -10.01 9.36
CA PRO A 2 -0.93 -9.09 8.51
C PRO A 2 -0.03 -7.93 8.08
N GLY A 3 -0.06 -7.58 6.79
CA GLY A 3 0.69 -6.47 6.24
C GLY A 3 0.50 -6.34 4.75
N PHE A 4 0.63 -5.12 4.24
CA PHE A 4 0.57 -4.82 2.81
C PHE A 4 1.93 -4.33 2.30
N GLY A 5 2.29 -4.77 1.09
CA GLY A 5 3.44 -4.27 0.35
C GLY A 5 4.63 -5.23 0.31
N VAL A 6 5.72 -4.74 -0.29
CA VAL A 6 6.94 -5.52 -0.51
C VAL A 6 7.68 -5.76 0.82
N GLN A 7 8.05 -7.00 1.09
CA GLN A 7 8.81 -7.43 2.26
C GLN A 7 10.13 -8.05 1.79
N ILE A 8 11.22 -7.68 2.47
CA ILE A 8 12.56 -8.19 2.19
C ILE A 8 12.90 -9.18 3.31
N GLN A 9 13.33 -10.38 2.96
CA GLN A 9 13.71 -11.37 3.97
C GLN A 9 14.96 -10.91 4.74
N GLY A 10 14.92 -11.11 6.06
CA GLY A 10 16.00 -10.74 6.99
C GLY A 10 15.49 -9.89 8.14
N GLN A 11 16.16 -9.94 9.29
CA GLN A 11 15.83 -9.07 10.41
C GLN A 11 16.37 -7.65 10.15
N PRO A 12 15.54 -6.60 10.24
CA PRO A 12 16.00 -5.23 10.09
C PRO A 12 16.90 -4.83 11.28
N ALA A 13 17.95 -4.08 10.96
CA ALA A 13 18.90 -3.45 11.86
C ALA A 13 19.01 -1.97 11.48
N GLU A 14 19.16 -1.12 12.49
CA GLU A 14 19.37 0.32 12.33
C GLU A 14 18.32 1.03 11.45
N PRO A 15 17.00 0.83 11.69
CA PRO A 15 15.99 1.48 10.90
C PRO A 15 16.00 3.00 11.14
N THR A 16 15.95 3.74 10.04
CA THR A 16 15.84 5.20 10.01
C THR A 16 14.61 5.58 9.21
N VAL A 17 13.85 6.55 9.71
CA VAL A 17 12.68 7.10 9.04
C VAL A 17 12.90 8.60 8.90
N ALA A 18 12.71 9.12 7.69
CA ALA A 18 12.82 10.54 7.40
C ALA A 18 11.63 11.01 6.55
N THR A 19 11.04 12.12 6.96
CA THR A 19 9.95 12.81 6.26
C THR A 19 10.47 14.17 5.80
N LYS A 20 11.06 14.24 4.61
CA LYS A 20 11.58 15.51 4.04
C LYS A 20 10.49 16.33 3.34
N HIS A 21 9.42 15.68 2.89
CA HIS A 21 8.29 16.31 2.21
C HIS A 21 6.97 15.73 2.74
N PRO A 22 5.87 16.50 2.75
CA PRO A 22 4.59 16.09 3.32
C PRO A 22 3.91 14.92 2.58
N ASP A 23 4.32 14.67 1.34
CA ASP A 23 3.82 13.63 0.44
C ASP A 23 4.78 12.42 0.34
N ARG A 24 5.89 12.43 1.10
CA ARG A 24 6.96 11.45 0.94
C ARG A 24 7.53 10.98 2.27
N LEU A 25 7.51 9.66 2.46
CA LEU A 25 8.19 8.97 3.55
C LEU A 25 9.38 8.20 3.01
N LEU A 26 10.55 8.38 3.64
CA LEU A 26 11.75 7.59 3.38
C LEU A 26 12.02 6.70 4.60
N LEU A 27 12.13 5.40 4.37
CA LEU A 27 12.55 4.40 5.34
C LEU A 27 13.83 3.76 4.83
N SER A 28 14.88 3.70 5.65
CA SER A 28 16.11 3.00 5.31
C SER A 28 16.55 2.10 6.45
N TYR A 29 17.01 0.89 6.13
CA TYR A 29 17.55 -0.05 7.11
C TYR A 29 18.55 -1.01 6.46
N LEU A 30 19.33 -1.68 7.28
CA LEU A 30 20.17 -2.82 6.89
C LEU A 30 19.49 -4.10 7.36
N THR A 31 19.55 -5.18 6.61
CA THR A 31 19.25 -6.50 7.18
C THR A 31 20.49 -7.03 7.91
N GLN A 32 20.31 -7.92 8.89
CA GLN A 32 21.44 -8.64 9.51
C GLN A 32 22.28 -9.40 8.49
N ASP A 33 21.68 -9.79 7.37
CA ASP A 33 22.36 -10.45 6.27
C ASP A 33 23.20 -9.48 5.41
N GLY A 34 23.13 -8.17 5.63
CA GLY A 34 23.93 -7.17 4.89
C GLY A 34 23.24 -6.58 3.65
N VAL A 35 21.93 -6.75 3.51
CA VAL A 35 21.14 -6.10 2.45
C VAL A 35 20.74 -4.71 2.93
N ARG A 36 21.14 -3.68 2.20
CA ARG A 36 20.65 -2.32 2.41
C ARG A 36 19.32 -2.14 1.69
N VAL A 37 18.32 -1.73 2.44
CA VAL A 37 16.98 -1.44 1.95
C VAL A 37 16.71 0.05 2.12
N GLN A 38 16.34 0.71 1.03
CA GLN A 38 15.86 2.09 1.04
C GLN A 38 14.49 2.14 0.38
N ARG A 39 13.47 2.51 1.14
CA ARG A 39 12.08 2.56 0.71
C ARG A 39 11.58 3.99 0.71
N THR A 40 11.06 4.41 -0.43
CA THR A 40 10.27 5.63 -0.56
C THR A 40 8.81 5.25 -0.72
N VAL A 41 7.93 5.87 0.07
CA VAL A 41 6.48 5.88 -0.17
C VAL A 41 6.10 7.30 -0.54
N SER A 42 5.42 7.47 -1.68
CA SER A 42 4.95 8.77 -2.17
C SER A 42 3.51 8.72 -2.68
N ILE A 43 2.86 9.87 -2.69
CA ILE A 43 1.62 10.08 -3.46
C ILE A 43 1.99 10.76 -4.77
N GLU A 44 1.59 10.17 -5.89
CA GLU A 44 1.77 10.75 -7.22
C GLU A 44 0.64 11.72 -7.55
N ALA A 45 0.85 12.62 -8.52
CA ALA A 45 -0.14 13.63 -8.92
C ALA A 45 -1.50 13.05 -9.37
N ASN A 46 -1.52 11.80 -9.84
CA ASN A 46 -2.74 11.09 -10.23
C ASN A 46 -3.47 10.41 -9.05
N GLY A 47 -3.04 10.67 -7.81
CA GLY A 47 -3.58 10.09 -6.59
C GLY A 47 -3.15 8.64 -6.33
N SER A 48 -2.25 8.08 -7.14
CA SER A 48 -1.70 6.75 -6.88
C SER A 48 -0.67 6.80 -5.74
N VAL A 49 -0.64 5.76 -4.92
CA VAL A 49 0.37 5.55 -3.89
C VAL A 49 1.48 4.71 -4.49
N LYS A 50 2.69 5.23 -4.47
CA LYS A 50 3.87 4.56 -5.00
C LYS A 50 4.82 4.19 -3.88
N GLN A 51 5.15 2.90 -3.79
CA GLN A 51 6.18 2.37 -2.92
C GLN A 51 7.37 1.90 -3.77
N THR A 52 8.47 2.62 -3.71
CA THR A 52 9.73 2.28 -4.37
C THR A 52 10.72 1.75 -3.33
N THR A 53 11.21 0.52 -3.51
CA THR A 53 12.20 -0.15 -2.66
C THR A 53 13.47 -0.38 -3.45
N VAL A 54 14.56 0.27 -3.05
CA VAL A 54 15.90 0.07 -3.60
C VAL A 54 16.65 -0.89 -2.69
N LEU A 55 17.18 -1.95 -3.27
CA LEU A 55 17.97 -3.00 -2.64
C LEU A 55 19.40 -2.90 -3.12
N SER A 56 20.36 -2.99 -2.21
CA SER A 56 21.77 -3.05 -2.53
C SER A 56 22.51 -3.91 -1.51
N THR A 57 23.68 -4.42 -1.89
CA THR A 57 24.56 -5.18 -0.98
C THR A 57 25.95 -4.55 -0.94
N SER A 58 26.59 -4.62 0.22
CA SER A 58 28.01 -4.28 0.40
C SER A 58 28.93 -5.51 0.26
N ASP A 59 28.37 -6.69 0.05
CA ASP A 59 29.16 -7.90 -0.14
C ASP A 59 29.98 -7.84 -1.43
N SER A 60 31.06 -8.63 -1.49
CA SER A 60 31.91 -8.75 -2.67
C SER A 60 31.40 -9.75 -3.71
N SER A 61 30.33 -10.49 -3.41
CA SER A 61 29.75 -11.50 -4.29
C SER A 61 28.26 -11.27 -4.55
N THR A 62 27.78 -11.76 -5.69
CA THR A 62 26.35 -11.72 -6.03
C THR A 62 25.55 -12.58 -5.05
N ARG A 63 24.43 -12.05 -4.56
CA ARG A 63 23.51 -12.76 -3.66
C ARG A 63 22.10 -12.83 -4.23
N SER A 64 21.41 -13.94 -3.96
CA SER A 64 19.96 -14.06 -4.16
C SER A 64 19.23 -13.65 -2.89
N VAL A 65 18.33 -12.66 -2.99
CA VAL A 65 17.54 -12.13 -1.87
C VAL A 65 16.07 -12.46 -2.10
N PRO A 66 15.44 -13.24 -1.22
CA PRO A 66 14.01 -13.50 -1.31
C PRO A 66 13.19 -12.24 -0.98
N VAL A 67 12.20 -11.99 -1.81
CA VAL A 67 11.27 -10.87 -1.70
C VAL A 67 9.84 -11.42 -1.69
N GLN A 68 9.01 -10.85 -0.83
CA GLN A 68 7.60 -11.20 -0.74
C GLN A 68 6.73 -9.98 -1.02
N LEU A 69 5.56 -10.18 -1.61
CA LEU A 69 4.50 -9.18 -1.68
C LEU A 69 3.31 -9.70 -0.89
N SER A 70 3.02 -9.07 0.24
CA SER A 70 1.88 -9.42 1.07
C SER A 70 0.69 -8.51 0.75
N PHE A 71 -0.49 -9.08 0.61
CA PHE A 71 -1.73 -8.36 0.31
C PHE A 71 -2.67 -8.26 1.51
N GLY A 72 -2.16 -8.14 2.74
CA GLY A 72 -2.96 -7.97 3.95
C GLY A 72 -3.69 -6.63 3.99
N MET A 73 -4.59 -6.41 3.05
CA MET A 73 -5.37 -5.20 2.79
C MET A 73 -6.84 -5.60 2.62
N SER A 74 -7.73 -4.64 2.86
CA SER A 74 -9.16 -4.78 2.58
C SER A 74 -9.70 -3.47 2.02
N LEU A 75 -10.75 -3.57 1.23
CA LEU A 75 -11.47 -2.42 0.71
C LEU A 75 -12.83 -2.36 1.36
N ASN A 76 -12.92 -1.64 2.47
CA ASN A 76 -14.10 -1.58 3.31
C ASN A 76 -14.46 -0.14 3.68
N ARG A 77 -15.72 0.08 4.10
CA ARG A 77 -16.12 1.36 4.69
C ARG A 77 -15.27 1.55 5.95
N ALA A 78 -14.69 2.74 6.11
CA ALA A 78 -14.04 3.08 7.36
C ALA A 78 -15.01 2.90 8.54
N SER A 79 -14.50 2.40 9.66
CA SER A 79 -15.27 2.03 10.86
C SER A 79 -15.74 3.25 11.67
N TYR A 80 -16.22 4.29 10.99
CA TYR A 80 -16.87 5.42 11.64
C TYR A 80 -18.34 5.08 11.88
N GLY A 81 -18.74 5.18 13.15
CA GLY A 81 -20.13 5.18 13.53
C GLY A 81 -20.76 6.50 13.08
N GLN A 82 -21.40 6.51 11.91
CA GLN A 82 -22.23 7.63 11.52
C GLN A 82 -23.60 7.46 12.17
N LEU A 83 -23.88 8.28 13.17
CA LEU A 83 -25.22 8.43 13.74
C LEU A 83 -26.01 9.37 12.82
N THR A 84 -27.16 8.91 12.36
CA THR A 84 -28.17 9.75 11.70
C THR A 84 -29.34 9.95 12.65
N GLU A 85 -30.28 10.84 12.31
CA GLU A 85 -31.55 10.98 13.03
C GLU A 85 -32.34 9.65 13.09
N GLY A 86 -32.08 8.74 12.13
CA GLY A 86 -32.66 7.39 12.07
C GLY A 86 -31.83 6.30 12.76
N GLY A 87 -30.77 6.64 13.49
CA GLY A 87 -29.86 5.69 14.12
C GLY A 87 -28.58 5.40 13.31
N PRO A 88 -27.81 4.36 13.68
CA PRO A 88 -26.55 4.05 13.03
C PRO A 88 -26.76 3.56 11.60
N ILE A 89 -25.97 4.07 10.64
CA ILE A 89 -25.93 3.52 9.29
C ILE A 89 -25.21 2.16 9.36
N PRO A 90 -25.88 1.03 9.04
CA PRO A 90 -25.26 -0.29 9.10
C PRO A 90 -24.03 -0.35 8.19
N LEU A 91 -23.01 -1.09 8.63
CA LEU A 91 -21.84 -1.34 7.80
C LEU A 91 -22.26 -2.18 6.60
N PRO A 92 -21.90 -1.79 5.37
CA PRO A 92 -22.03 -2.68 4.21
C PRO A 92 -21.25 -3.97 4.45
N GLU A 93 -21.71 -5.07 3.87
CA GLU A 93 -21.03 -6.35 3.98
C GLU A 93 -19.58 -6.24 3.45
N SER A 94 -18.63 -6.77 4.23
CA SER A 94 -17.21 -6.80 3.87
C SER A 94 -16.97 -7.93 2.87
N LEU A 95 -16.74 -7.58 1.61
CA LEU A 95 -16.49 -8.52 0.53
C LEU A 95 -15.34 -8.01 -0.35
N ASN A 96 -14.22 -8.74 -0.39
CA ASN A 96 -13.08 -8.43 -1.23
C ASN A 96 -12.94 -9.50 -2.33
N LEU A 97 -13.16 -9.10 -3.58
CA LEU A 97 -12.90 -9.91 -4.77
C LEU A 97 -11.50 -9.58 -5.27
N PHE A 98 -10.56 -10.51 -5.15
CA PHE A 98 -9.15 -10.27 -5.44
C PHE A 98 -8.68 -11.11 -6.63
N ARG A 99 -7.90 -10.49 -7.51
CA ARG A 99 -7.33 -11.14 -8.68
C ARG A 99 -5.90 -10.70 -8.91
N VAL A 100 -5.06 -11.62 -9.38
CA VAL A 100 -3.70 -11.34 -9.81
C VAL A 100 -3.54 -11.71 -11.29
N ALA A 101 -2.75 -10.94 -12.04
CA ALA A 101 -2.39 -11.28 -13.41
C ALA A 101 -1.47 -12.51 -13.44
N LYS A 102 -1.53 -13.27 -14.53
CA LYS A 102 -0.76 -14.54 -14.67
C LYS A 102 0.75 -14.36 -14.64
N ASP A 103 1.23 -13.19 -15.06
CA ASP A 103 2.64 -12.80 -15.02
C ASP A 103 3.06 -12.24 -13.65
N GLY A 104 2.12 -12.13 -12.70
CA GLY A 104 2.35 -11.60 -11.38
C GLY A 104 2.73 -10.12 -11.33
N SER A 105 2.55 -9.38 -12.43
CA SER A 105 2.93 -7.97 -12.53
C SER A 105 1.87 -7.02 -12.02
N SER A 106 0.62 -7.47 -11.90
CA SER A 106 -0.50 -6.62 -11.48
C SER A 106 -1.58 -7.38 -10.73
N PHE A 107 -2.39 -6.65 -9.97
CA PHE A 107 -3.53 -7.19 -9.24
C PHE A 107 -4.69 -6.19 -9.21
N THR A 108 -5.88 -6.72 -8.97
CA THR A 108 -7.12 -5.95 -8.79
C THR A 108 -7.86 -6.44 -7.55
N MET A 109 -8.45 -5.55 -6.79
CA MET A 109 -9.36 -5.82 -5.68
C MET A 109 -10.64 -5.03 -5.87
N HIS A 110 -11.80 -5.65 -5.69
CA HIS A 110 -13.11 -5.00 -5.84
C HIS A 110 -13.99 -5.36 -4.65
N ASN A 111 -14.61 -4.35 -4.03
CA ASN A 111 -15.73 -4.54 -3.12
C ASN A 111 -17.04 -4.08 -3.80
N PRO A 112 -17.93 -5.01 -4.19
CA PRO A 112 -19.16 -4.67 -4.91
C PRO A 112 -20.20 -3.95 -4.02
N ASN A 113 -20.16 -4.15 -2.70
CA ASN A 113 -21.07 -3.50 -1.76
C ASN A 113 -20.72 -2.02 -1.56
N LEU A 114 -19.51 -1.61 -1.95
CA LEU A 114 -19.04 -0.23 -1.92
C LEU A 114 -18.85 0.37 -3.30
N GLN A 115 -18.98 -0.44 -4.36
CA GLN A 115 -18.63 -0.07 -5.73
C GLN A 115 -17.22 0.55 -5.81
N ALA A 116 -16.27 -0.03 -5.09
CA ALA A 116 -14.91 0.47 -4.96
C ALA A 116 -13.92 -0.56 -5.48
N ASN A 117 -12.85 -0.09 -6.12
CA ASN A 117 -11.76 -0.92 -6.62
C ASN A 117 -10.41 -0.38 -6.19
N ALA A 118 -9.46 -1.29 -6.03
CA ALA A 118 -8.04 -1.00 -5.95
C ALA A 118 -7.31 -1.79 -7.04
N GLU A 119 -6.39 -1.14 -7.73
CA GLU A 119 -5.49 -1.76 -8.70
C GLU A 119 -4.06 -1.53 -8.26
N GLY A 120 -3.19 -2.48 -8.52
CA GLY A 120 -1.77 -2.24 -8.37
C GLY A 120 -0.92 -2.95 -9.38
N ILE A 121 0.25 -2.36 -9.59
CA ILE A 121 1.26 -2.79 -10.55
C ILE A 121 2.58 -2.91 -9.80
N LEU A 122 3.26 -4.02 -10.02
CA LEU A 122 4.58 -4.32 -9.51
C LEU A 122 5.58 -4.34 -10.67
N MET A 123 6.66 -3.58 -10.51
CA MET A 123 7.75 -3.48 -11.46
C MET A 123 9.07 -3.70 -10.75
N ALA A 124 10.06 -4.26 -11.44
CA ALA A 124 11.45 -4.22 -10.99
C ALA A 124 12.37 -3.83 -12.17
N ASP A 125 13.45 -3.11 -11.89
CA ASP A 125 14.46 -2.72 -12.87
C ASP A 125 15.58 -3.77 -13.03
N SER A 126 15.24 -5.05 -12.81
CA SER A 126 16.16 -6.17 -12.95
C SER A 126 15.68 -7.12 -14.04
N ALA A 127 16.56 -7.44 -14.99
CA ALA A 127 16.29 -8.43 -16.04
C ALA A 127 16.05 -9.84 -15.48
N ASP A 128 16.48 -10.08 -14.23
CA ASP A 128 16.33 -11.36 -13.54
C ASP A 128 15.02 -11.46 -12.74
N PHE A 129 14.22 -10.40 -12.74
CA PHE A 129 12.92 -10.39 -12.08
C PHE A 129 11.82 -10.75 -13.07
N GLU A 130 11.41 -12.02 -13.06
CA GLU A 130 10.36 -12.55 -13.95
C GLU A 130 8.93 -12.24 -13.46
N GLY A 131 8.78 -11.48 -12.38
CA GLY A 131 7.50 -11.24 -11.71
C GLY A 131 7.40 -11.97 -10.36
N MET A 132 6.26 -11.83 -9.70
CA MET A 132 5.96 -12.56 -8.46
C MET A 132 5.20 -13.84 -8.77
N THR A 133 5.56 -14.94 -8.11
CA THR A 133 4.77 -16.17 -8.14
C THR A 133 3.68 -16.12 -7.09
N PHE A 134 2.44 -16.41 -7.48
CA PHE A 134 1.27 -16.49 -6.61
C PHE A 134 0.68 -17.89 -6.63
N HIS A 135 0.05 -18.29 -5.52
CA HIS A 135 -0.63 -19.58 -5.42
C HIS A 135 -1.93 -19.64 -6.21
N ASP A 136 -2.74 -18.58 -6.15
CA ASP A 136 -4.04 -18.49 -6.80
C ASP A 136 -4.22 -17.14 -7.50
N ASP A 137 -4.79 -17.15 -8.69
CA ASP A 137 -5.02 -15.96 -9.51
C ASP A 137 -6.37 -15.28 -9.23
N TRP A 138 -7.31 -15.97 -8.57
CA TRP A 138 -8.62 -15.43 -8.19
C TRP A 138 -9.06 -15.93 -6.80
N GLN A 139 -9.44 -15.01 -5.91
CA GLN A 139 -9.83 -15.32 -4.54
C GLN A 139 -10.97 -14.41 -4.06
N THR A 140 -11.76 -14.88 -3.09
CA THR A 140 -12.87 -14.14 -2.48
C THR A 140 -12.75 -14.20 -0.97
N PHE A 141 -12.80 -13.04 -0.32
CA PHE A 141 -12.63 -12.90 1.13
C PHE A 141 -13.84 -12.19 1.72
N ARG A 142 -14.51 -12.82 2.70
CA ARG A 142 -15.66 -12.24 3.43
C ARG A 142 -15.25 -11.95 4.86
N ASP A 143 -15.57 -10.75 5.33
CA ASP A 143 -15.26 -10.29 6.70
C ASP A 143 -13.78 -10.41 7.10
N GLU A 144 -12.89 -10.48 6.11
CA GLU A 144 -11.45 -10.63 6.31
C GLU A 144 -10.66 -9.90 5.21
N PRO A 145 -9.41 -9.48 5.50
CA PRO A 145 -8.53 -8.92 4.48
C PRO A 145 -8.08 -10.00 3.48
N VAL A 146 -7.59 -9.55 2.34
CA VAL A 146 -6.96 -10.43 1.35
C VAL A 146 -5.77 -11.16 2.00
N GLN A 147 -5.71 -12.48 1.85
CA GLN A 147 -4.64 -13.34 2.37
C GLN A 147 -3.80 -13.95 1.22
N CYS A 148 -3.38 -13.09 0.29
CA CYS A 148 -2.55 -13.51 -0.83
C CYS A 148 -1.07 -13.10 -0.63
N LEU A 149 -0.17 -14.00 -1.00
CA LEU A 149 1.28 -13.84 -0.89
C LEU A 149 1.93 -14.11 -2.25
N GLY A 150 2.66 -13.11 -2.74
CA GLY A 150 3.56 -13.24 -3.88
C GLY A 150 4.98 -13.48 -3.40
N THR A 151 5.73 -14.33 -4.10
CA THR A 151 7.14 -14.59 -3.79
C THR A 151 8.01 -14.48 -5.04
N ALA A 152 9.22 -13.93 -4.87
CA ALA A 152 10.24 -13.87 -5.90
C ALA A 152 11.63 -13.87 -5.26
N CYS A 153 12.65 -14.08 -6.08
CA CYS A 153 14.05 -13.90 -5.69
C CYS A 153 14.67 -12.82 -6.58
N VAL A 154 15.43 -11.91 -5.97
CA VAL A 154 16.15 -10.86 -6.66
C VAL A 154 17.64 -11.10 -6.54
N ARG A 155 18.36 -11.06 -7.66
CA ARG A 155 19.83 -11.12 -7.66
C ARG A 155 20.41 -9.73 -7.41
N LEU A 156 21.17 -9.59 -6.34
CA LEU A 156 21.92 -8.37 -6.01
C LEU A 156 23.39 -8.57 -6.36
N THR A 157 23.87 -7.84 -7.36
CA THR A 157 25.29 -7.80 -7.72
C THR A 157 25.97 -6.63 -7.01
N PRO A 158 27.19 -6.80 -6.48
CA PRO A 158 27.92 -5.72 -5.80
C PRO A 158 28.01 -4.45 -6.66
N GLY A 159 27.62 -3.32 -6.08
CA GLY A 159 27.63 -2.02 -6.77
C GLY A 159 26.46 -1.76 -7.74
N VAL A 160 25.58 -2.73 -7.98
CA VAL A 160 24.41 -2.59 -8.86
C VAL A 160 23.13 -2.70 -8.01
N PRO A 161 22.46 -1.59 -7.68
CA PRO A 161 21.22 -1.64 -6.93
C PRO A 161 20.08 -2.20 -7.80
N VAL A 162 19.08 -2.80 -7.14
CA VAL A 162 17.81 -3.21 -7.76
C VAL A 162 16.66 -2.44 -7.13
N THR A 163 15.82 -1.84 -7.96
CA THR A 163 14.63 -1.09 -7.60
C THR A 163 13.38 -1.93 -7.88
N ILE A 164 12.57 -2.12 -6.85
CA ILE A 164 11.23 -2.71 -6.93
C ILE A 164 10.21 -1.62 -6.65
N THR A 165 9.25 -1.42 -7.55
CA THR A 165 8.20 -0.42 -7.42
C THR A 165 6.83 -1.08 -7.40
N LEU A 166 6.07 -0.80 -6.35
CA LEU A 166 4.65 -1.12 -6.23
C LEU A 166 3.87 0.20 -6.37
N SER A 167 3.01 0.28 -7.38
CA SER A 167 2.06 1.38 -7.55
C SER A 167 0.67 0.87 -7.22
N LEU A 168 -0.09 1.60 -6.40
CA LEU A 168 -1.46 1.28 -6.01
C LEU A 168 -2.37 2.46 -6.34
N ARG A 169 -3.55 2.17 -6.87
CA ARG A 169 -4.57 3.18 -7.15
C ARG A 169 -5.92 2.72 -6.62
N LEU A 170 -6.63 3.62 -5.96
CA LEU A 170 -8.00 3.41 -5.50
C LEU A 170 -8.97 4.24 -6.36
N TYR A 171 -10.11 3.67 -6.74
CA TYR A 171 -11.16 4.36 -7.48
C TYR A 171 -12.54 3.73 -7.25
N SER A 172 -13.62 4.47 -7.51
CA SER A 172 -15.00 3.94 -7.45
C SER A 172 -15.62 3.83 -8.85
N ASN A 173 -16.50 2.84 -9.00
CA ASN A 173 -17.32 2.61 -10.20
C ASN A 173 -18.57 3.51 -10.27
N LEU A 174 -18.79 4.39 -9.28
CA LEU A 174 -19.96 5.28 -9.21
C LEU A 174 -20.05 6.31 -10.36
N SER A 175 -19.01 6.43 -11.19
CA SER A 175 -18.90 7.44 -12.26
C SER A 175 -18.99 6.91 -13.70
N SER A 176 -19.59 5.75 -13.94
CA SER A 176 -19.83 5.26 -15.32
C SER A 176 -21.32 5.08 -15.60
N GLY A 177 -21.94 6.13 -16.14
CA GLY A 177 -23.11 5.96 -16.99
C GLY A 177 -22.74 5.03 -18.16
N THR A 178 -23.62 4.10 -18.48
CA THR A 178 -23.54 3.12 -19.57
C THR A 178 -22.79 3.60 -20.81
N HIS A 179 -21.60 3.06 -21.05
CA HIS A 179 -21.03 2.92 -22.39
C HIS A 179 -20.59 1.46 -22.61
N LEU A 180 -21.37 0.77 -23.43
CA LEU A 180 -21.01 -0.52 -24.03
C LEU A 180 -20.05 -0.22 -25.18
N GLY A 181 -18.76 -0.49 -24.98
CA GLY A 181 -17.75 -0.35 -26.03
C GLY A 181 -16.38 -0.76 -25.53
N CYS A 182 -15.63 -1.44 -26.38
CA CYS A 182 -14.22 -1.77 -26.17
C CYS A 182 -13.44 -0.47 -25.90
N GLU A 183 -13.06 -0.20 -24.65
CA GLU A 183 -12.45 1.07 -24.27
C GLU A 183 -10.98 0.89 -23.86
N GLN A 184 -10.15 1.63 -24.58
CA GLN A 184 -8.78 1.97 -24.24
C GLN A 184 -8.70 2.48 -22.80
N PRO A 185 -7.54 2.42 -22.11
CA PRO A 185 -7.41 2.93 -20.74
C PRO A 185 -7.96 4.36 -20.69
N LEU A 186 -9.13 4.50 -20.06
CA LEU A 186 -9.82 5.77 -19.90
C LEU A 186 -8.86 6.71 -19.18
N ASP A 187 -8.68 7.89 -19.75
CA ASP A 187 -8.08 9.00 -19.03
C ASP A 187 -8.75 9.10 -17.66
N PRO A 188 -7.97 9.27 -16.59
CA PRO A 188 -8.47 9.21 -15.24
C PRO A 188 -9.60 10.24 -15.05
N THR A 189 -10.85 9.77 -15.00
CA THR A 189 -12.02 10.61 -14.69
C THR A 189 -12.01 11.11 -13.24
N TRP A 190 -11.09 10.61 -12.43
CA TRP A 190 -10.76 11.14 -11.10
C TRP A 190 -9.75 12.29 -11.23
N ASN A 191 -10.17 13.39 -11.83
CA ASN A 191 -9.73 14.66 -11.30
C ASN A 191 -10.54 14.86 -10.01
N LEU A 192 -9.91 14.72 -8.85
CA LEU A 192 -10.51 15.10 -7.58
C LEU A 192 -10.68 16.63 -7.60
N GLN A 193 -11.68 17.12 -8.33
CA GLN A 193 -11.96 18.55 -8.50
C GLN A 193 -12.57 19.16 -7.25
N ASP A 194 -12.99 18.32 -6.30
CA ASP A 194 -13.41 18.76 -4.99
C ASP A 194 -12.17 19.03 -4.10
N PRO A 195 -11.79 20.30 -3.90
CA PRO A 195 -10.67 20.65 -3.05
C PRO A 195 -10.89 20.19 -1.60
N VAL A 196 -12.13 19.98 -1.16
CA VAL A 196 -12.46 19.50 0.18
C VAL A 196 -12.09 18.04 0.33
N ALA A 197 -12.48 17.16 -0.60
CA ALA A 197 -12.10 15.75 -0.59
C ALA A 197 -10.58 15.55 -0.66
N PHE A 198 -9.89 16.38 -1.45
CA PHE A 198 -8.42 16.36 -1.55
C PHE A 198 -7.79 16.73 -0.21
N ASN A 199 -8.26 17.81 0.42
CA ASN A 199 -7.82 18.24 1.74
C ASN A 199 -8.14 17.23 2.85
N ILE A 200 -9.22 16.45 2.73
CA ILE A 200 -9.55 15.38 3.68
C ILE A 200 -8.57 14.22 3.53
N ILE A 201 -8.25 13.77 2.31
CA ILE A 201 -7.29 12.68 2.10
C ILE A 201 -5.88 13.11 2.50
N HIS A 202 -5.44 14.28 2.04
CA HIS A 202 -4.16 14.86 2.47
C HIS A 202 -4.11 15.11 3.97
N GLY A 203 -5.21 15.59 4.56
CA GLY A 203 -5.34 15.83 5.99
C GLY A 203 -5.26 14.56 6.80
N ASN A 204 -5.87 13.45 6.36
CA ASN A 204 -5.75 12.16 7.02
C ASN A 204 -4.31 11.61 6.94
N LEU A 205 -3.63 11.75 5.79
CA LEU A 205 -2.24 11.35 5.69
C LEU A 205 -1.33 12.25 6.54
N GLN A 206 -1.51 13.58 6.49
CA GLN A 206 -0.81 14.53 7.34
C GLN A 206 -1.08 14.28 8.83
N TYR A 207 -2.29 13.85 9.18
CA TYR A 207 -2.64 13.46 10.53
C TYR A 207 -1.86 12.21 10.96
N VAL A 208 -1.76 11.19 10.10
CA VAL A 208 -0.91 10.02 10.38
C VAL A 208 0.56 10.42 10.47
N LEU A 209 1.05 11.24 9.53
CA LEU A 209 2.45 11.65 9.45
C LEU A 209 2.85 12.75 10.45
N GLY A 210 1.90 13.45 11.06
CA GLY A 210 2.15 14.56 11.98
C GLY A 210 1.71 14.27 13.41
N ASN A 211 0.59 13.58 13.60
CA ASN A 211 0.05 13.25 14.92
C ASN A 211 0.27 11.79 15.32
N CYS A 212 0.50 10.89 14.36
CA CYS A 212 0.79 9.48 14.65
C CYS A 212 2.28 9.16 14.52
N THR A 213 3.15 10.15 14.32
CA THR A 213 4.61 9.99 14.34
C THR A 213 5.17 10.60 15.61
N ILE A 214 5.80 9.79 16.45
CA ILE A 214 6.43 10.24 17.70
C ILE A 214 7.95 10.11 17.53
N PRO A 215 8.72 11.20 17.57
CA PRO A 215 10.18 11.11 17.57
C PRO A 215 10.64 10.42 18.86
N ILE A 216 11.38 9.32 18.73
CA ILE A 216 11.95 8.59 19.88
C ILE A 216 13.41 9.02 20.13
N SER A 217 14.14 9.33 19.07
CA SER A 217 15.52 9.84 19.13
C SER A 217 15.84 10.71 17.92
N GLU A 218 17.06 11.26 17.86
CA GLU A 218 17.56 12.01 16.69
C GLU A 218 17.58 11.20 15.39
N SER A 219 17.56 9.87 15.47
CA SER A 219 17.63 8.96 14.31
C SER A 219 16.41 8.07 14.14
N SER A 220 15.42 8.13 15.04
CA SER A 220 14.30 7.19 15.06
C SER A 220 12.96 7.88 15.33
N THR A 221 11.94 7.43 14.59
CA THR A 221 10.55 7.88 14.73
C THR A 221 9.65 6.66 14.81
N CYS A 222 8.82 6.62 15.85
CA CYS A 222 7.75 5.65 15.98
C CYS A 222 6.55 6.11 15.16
N VAL A 223 5.94 5.20 14.41
CA VAL A 223 4.69 5.45 13.69
C VAL A 223 3.60 4.60 14.32
N ILE A 224 2.57 5.26 14.87
CA ILE A 224 1.36 4.64 15.37
C ILE A 224 0.49 4.31 14.16
N THR A 225 0.48 3.04 13.77
CA THR A 225 -0.27 2.56 12.60
C THR A 225 -1.75 2.34 12.86
N ASP A 226 -2.16 2.43 14.13
CA ASP A 226 -3.55 2.32 14.58
C ASP A 226 -3.96 3.60 15.35
N HIS A 227 -4.42 4.60 14.60
CA HIS A 227 -4.98 5.81 15.20
C HIS A 227 -6.41 5.58 15.73
N VAL A 228 -7.02 4.41 15.48
CA VAL A 228 -8.27 4.00 16.14
C VAL A 228 -8.00 3.67 17.62
N ALA A 229 -6.76 3.27 17.96
CA ALA A 229 -6.30 3.11 19.33
C ALA A 229 -5.94 4.43 20.05
N LEU A 230 -5.90 5.57 19.34
CA LEU A 230 -5.80 6.87 20.00
C LEU A 230 -7.19 7.27 20.51
N PRO A 231 -7.34 7.64 21.79
CA PRO A 231 -8.62 7.96 22.42
C PRO A 231 -9.14 9.34 21.99
N LEU A 232 -9.16 9.61 20.69
CA LEU A 232 -9.98 10.68 20.10
C LEU A 232 -11.33 10.15 19.62
N GLY A 233 -11.58 8.85 19.75
CA GLY A 233 -12.91 8.31 20.08
C GLY A 233 -13.29 8.65 21.52
N TRP A 234 -13.14 9.91 21.93
CA TRP A 234 -13.74 10.36 23.16
C TRP A 234 -15.23 10.51 22.91
N ASN A 235 -16.00 9.78 23.71
CA ASN A 235 -17.39 10.05 24.03
C ASN A 235 -17.67 11.57 24.08
N ARG A 236 -18.20 12.12 22.99
CA ARG A 236 -19.22 13.16 23.03
C ARG A 236 -20.45 12.44 22.48
N ASP A 237 -21.31 11.86 23.30
CA ASP A 237 -22.02 12.53 24.38
C ASP A 237 -22.37 11.61 25.56
N ASN A 238 -22.67 12.28 26.67
CA ASN A 238 -23.39 11.77 27.84
C ASN A 238 -24.80 11.27 27.50
#